data_AF-A0A2E9ZQ66-F1
#
_entry.id   AF-A0A2E9ZQ66-F1
#
_cell.length_a   1.000
_cell.length_b   1.000
_cell.length_c   1.000
_cell.angle_alpha   90.00
_cell.angle_beta   90.00
_cell.angle_gamma   90.00
#
_symmetry.space_group_name_H-M   'P 1'
#
loop_
_entity.id
_entity.type
_entity.pdbx_description
1 polymer ?
#
loop_
_entity_poly.entity_id
_entity_poly.type
_entity_poly.pdbx_seq_one_letter_code
_entity_poly.pdbx_strand_id
1 'polypeptide(L)'
;MHNIAIGPDDSVYISDSWNHCIRKIDANGQITTIAGTGMLGFSGDGGQASKAEFNYIMCITLNPKGDKLHIADLKNRRIREMDLNSGIVKTIAGNGNRGIPKNGTMATEAPLVDPRAVCSDEAGNVYALKRGGHAQRVIRPDGNI
;
A
#
# COMPACT_ATOMS: atom_id res chain seq x y z
N MET A 1 14.91 0.52 -0.23
CA MET A 1 14.67 1.91 0.20
C MET A 1 13.54 1.81 1.19
N HIS A 2 13.79 2.07 2.46
CA HIS A 2 12.80 1.86 3.52
C HIS A 2 11.99 3.13 3.69
N ASN A 3 10.68 2.99 3.88
CA ASN A 3 9.77 4.05 4.25
C ASN A 3 9.13 3.69 5.59
N ILE A 4 8.77 4.70 6.37
CA ILE A 4 8.18 4.55 7.69
C ILE A 4 6.88 5.34 7.79
N ALA A 5 5.97 4.87 8.64
CA ALA A 5 4.78 5.60 9.08
C ALA A 5 4.66 5.49 10.59
N ILE A 6 4.23 6.56 11.25
CA ILE A 6 4.05 6.62 12.71
C ILE A 6 2.55 6.52 13.01
N GLY A 7 2.18 5.52 13.82
CA GLY A 7 0.83 5.29 14.30
C GLY A 7 0.44 6.21 15.46
N PRO A 8 -0.87 6.35 15.72
CA PRO A 8 -1.37 7.11 16.86
C PRO A 8 -1.06 6.46 18.22
N ASP A 9 -0.63 5.20 18.23
CA ASP A 9 -0.22 4.41 19.40
C ASP A 9 1.32 4.40 19.59
N ASP A 10 2.02 5.41 19.03
CA ASP A 10 3.48 5.51 18.94
C ASP A 10 4.18 4.36 18.21
N SER A 11 3.42 3.51 17.51
CA SER A 11 4.02 2.43 16.74
C SER A 11 4.65 2.92 15.45
N VAL A 12 5.76 2.30 15.07
CA VAL A 12 6.43 2.56 13.78
C VAL A 12 6.15 1.42 12.82
N TYR A 13 5.51 1.73 11.71
CA TYR A 13 5.35 0.80 10.59
C TYR A 13 6.51 0.98 9.62
N ILE A 14 7.08 -0.12 9.12
CA ILE A 14 8.26 -0.10 8.23
C ILE A 14 7.97 -0.94 7.00
N SER A 15 8.17 -0.36 5.81
CA SER A 15 8.20 -1.12 4.56
C SER A 15 9.59 -1.74 4.38
N ASP A 16 9.71 -3.03 4.68
CA ASP A 16 10.95 -3.79 4.55
C ASP A 16 11.06 -4.34 3.12
N SER A 17 11.40 -3.45 2.18
CA SER A 17 11.21 -3.65 0.73
C SER A 17 11.88 -4.91 0.19
N TRP A 18 13.08 -5.22 0.69
CA TRP A 18 13.88 -6.35 0.25
C TRP A 18 13.51 -7.66 0.95
N ASN A 19 12.80 -7.57 2.08
CA ASN A 19 12.21 -8.72 2.74
C ASN A 19 10.72 -8.89 2.41
N HIS A 20 10.17 -8.13 1.45
CA HIS A 20 8.80 -8.30 0.92
C HIS A 20 7.71 -8.32 2.00
N CYS A 21 7.85 -7.48 3.02
CA CYS A 21 6.96 -7.47 4.17
C CYS A 21 6.88 -6.10 4.85
N ILE A 22 5.96 -6.00 5.80
CA ILE A 22 5.74 -4.81 6.63
C ILE A 22 5.99 -5.20 8.08
N ARG A 23 6.84 -4.42 8.75
CA ARG A 23 7.12 -4.58 10.17
C ARG A 23 6.37 -3.52 10.98
N LYS A 24 6.03 -3.85 12.23
CA LYS A 24 5.57 -2.91 13.26
C LYS A 24 6.58 -2.94 14.40
N ILE A 25 7.03 -1.77 14.84
CA ILE A 25 7.73 -1.57 16.11
C ILE A 25 6.71 -0.98 17.08
N ASP A 26 6.47 -1.61 18.22
CA ASP A 26 5.59 -1.06 19.25
C ASP A 26 6.31 -0.02 20.14
N ALA A 27 5.58 0.62 21.06
CA ALA A 27 6.13 1.61 21.98
C ALA A 27 7.21 1.06 22.94
N ASN A 28 7.32 -0.27 23.09
CA ASN A 28 8.36 -0.93 23.87
C ASN A 28 9.59 -1.30 23.02
N GLY A 29 9.57 -0.99 21.72
CA GLY A 29 10.63 -1.33 20.78
C GLY A 29 10.56 -2.77 20.24
N GLN A 30 9.48 -3.52 20.48
CA GLN A 30 9.33 -4.87 19.96
C GLN A 30 8.97 -4.85 18.47
N ILE A 31 9.74 -5.57 17.66
CA ILE A 31 9.52 -5.69 16.21
C ILE A 31 8.70 -6.93 15.90
N THR A 32 7.62 -6.76 15.12
CA THR A 32 6.76 -7.85 14.62
C THR A 32 6.51 -7.72 13.12
N THR A 33 6.26 -8.86 12.46
CA THR A 33 5.80 -8.87 11.05
C THR A 33 4.28 -8.84 11.03
N ILE A 34 3.71 -7.81 10.43
CA ILE A 34 2.24 -7.65 10.38
C ILE A 34 1.64 -7.95 9.01
N ALA A 35 2.46 -7.92 7.95
CA ALA A 35 2.07 -8.28 6.60
C ALA A 35 3.26 -8.81 5.80
N GLY A 36 3.01 -9.72 4.87
CA GLY A 36 4.02 -10.29 3.98
C GLY A 36 4.55 -11.62 4.48
N THR A 37 4.62 -12.61 3.58
CA THR A 37 5.25 -13.92 3.84
C THR A 37 6.78 -13.89 3.74
N GLY A 38 7.34 -12.81 3.19
CA GLY A 38 8.75 -12.72 2.82
C GLY A 38 9.08 -13.28 1.44
N MET A 39 8.12 -13.93 0.77
CA MET A 39 8.27 -14.39 -0.61
C MET A 39 7.88 -13.28 -1.59
N LEU A 40 8.68 -13.15 -2.64
CA LEU A 40 8.36 -12.26 -3.75
C LEU A 40 7.20 -12.84 -4.56
N GLY A 41 6.15 -12.05 -4.77
CA GLY A 41 4.96 -12.52 -5.49
C GLY A 41 3.78 -11.58 -5.34
N PHE A 42 2.61 -12.02 -5.82
CA PHE A 42 1.33 -11.33 -5.65
C PHE A 42 0.26 -12.34 -5.25
N SER A 43 -0.24 -12.22 -4.02
CA SER A 43 -1.31 -13.07 -3.50
C SER A 43 -2.00 -12.42 -2.30
N GLY A 44 -3.04 -13.09 -1.78
CA GLY A 44 -3.63 -12.78 -0.47
C GLY A 44 -4.64 -11.63 -0.45
N ASP A 45 -5.02 -11.07 -1.60
CA ASP A 45 -6.11 -10.08 -1.64
C ASP A 45 -7.42 -10.67 -1.12
N GLY A 46 -8.11 -9.92 -0.25
CA GLY A 46 -9.29 -10.35 0.47
C GLY A 46 -8.99 -11.22 1.71
N GLY A 47 -7.72 -11.57 1.94
CA GLY A 47 -7.28 -12.42 3.04
C GLY A 47 -6.41 -11.70 4.07
N GLN A 48 -5.88 -12.49 5.01
CA GLN A 48 -4.95 -12.01 6.04
C GLN A 48 -3.63 -11.55 5.42
N ALA A 49 -3.21 -10.32 5.76
CA ALA A 49 -2.02 -9.68 5.23
C ALA A 49 -0.73 -10.45 5.56
N SER A 50 -0.70 -11.20 6.67
CA SER A 50 0.40 -12.09 7.05
C SER A 50 0.63 -13.24 6.06
N LYS A 51 -0.35 -13.55 5.20
CA LYS A 51 -0.28 -14.58 4.16
C LYS A 51 -0.12 -13.99 2.75
N ALA A 52 -0.14 -12.67 2.61
CA ALA A 52 0.00 -12.02 1.31
C ALA A 52 1.45 -11.99 0.86
N GLU A 53 1.67 -12.19 -0.44
CA GLU A 53 2.96 -11.91 -1.08
C GLU A 53 2.96 -10.50 -1.64
N PHE A 54 4.10 -9.83 -1.50
CA PHE A 54 4.34 -8.48 -2.03
C PHE A 54 5.58 -8.51 -2.93
N ASN A 55 5.68 -7.53 -3.82
CA ASN A 55 6.84 -7.39 -4.69
C ASN A 55 7.38 -5.96 -4.62
N TYR A 56 8.34 -5.79 -3.71
CA TYR A 56 9.10 -4.56 -3.50
C TYR A 56 8.23 -3.39 -3.03
N ILE A 57 7.76 -3.47 -1.78
CA ILE A 57 6.97 -2.42 -1.12
C ILE A 57 7.83 -1.15 -1.00
N MET A 58 7.40 -0.06 -1.63
CA MET A 58 8.19 1.18 -1.69
C MET A 58 7.77 2.24 -0.67
N CYS A 59 6.50 2.28 -0.33
CA CYS A 59 5.93 3.27 0.56
C CYS A 59 4.73 2.68 1.28
N ILE A 60 4.61 3.07 2.54
CA ILE A 60 3.45 2.81 3.37
C ILE A 60 3.03 4.11 4.04
N THR A 61 1.73 4.29 4.22
CA THR A 61 1.17 5.46 4.90
C THR A 61 -0.06 5.03 5.68
N LEU A 62 -0.35 5.70 6.77
CA LEU A 62 -1.63 5.54 7.43
C LEU A 62 -2.66 6.43 6.76
N ASN A 63 -3.90 5.98 6.74
CA ASN A 63 -5.01 6.89 6.49
C ASN A 63 -5.16 7.88 7.68
N PRO A 64 -5.91 8.98 7.53
CA PRO A 64 -6.00 9.99 8.58
C PRO A 64 -6.54 9.48 9.93
N LYS A 65 -7.39 8.45 9.90
CA LYS A 65 -7.90 7.78 11.11
C LYS A 65 -6.87 6.88 11.79
N GLY A 66 -5.79 6.51 11.11
CA GLY A 66 -4.78 5.59 11.61
C GLY A 66 -5.21 4.13 11.67
N ASP A 67 -6.36 3.75 11.09
CA ASP A 67 -6.91 2.39 11.14
C ASP A 67 -6.59 1.55 9.89
N LYS A 68 -6.01 2.17 8.86
CA LYS A 68 -5.64 1.51 7.61
C LYS A 68 -4.26 1.93 7.12
N LEU A 69 -3.55 1.00 6.51
CA LEU A 69 -2.26 1.24 5.87
C LEU A 69 -2.42 1.17 4.34
N HIS A 70 -2.10 2.25 3.61
CA HIS A 70 -1.93 2.17 2.15
C HIS A 70 -0.51 1.78 1.80
N ILE A 71 -0.38 0.90 0.82
CA ILE A 71 0.84 0.16 0.50
C ILE A 71 1.11 0.30 -1.00
N ALA A 72 2.24 0.91 -1.36
CA ALA A 72 2.71 0.96 -2.74
C ALA A 72 3.50 -0.32 -3.07
N ASP A 73 2.81 -1.31 -3.62
CA ASP A 73 3.36 -2.59 -4.05
C ASP A 73 3.93 -2.46 -5.48
N LEU A 74 5.17 -1.97 -5.55
CA LEU A 74 5.75 -1.37 -6.75
C LEU A 74 5.74 -2.30 -7.96
N LYS A 75 6.33 -3.49 -7.80
CA LYS A 75 6.55 -4.42 -8.92
C LYS A 75 5.30 -5.21 -9.27
N ASN A 76 4.38 -5.34 -8.31
CA ASN A 76 3.02 -5.82 -8.58
C ASN A 76 2.12 -4.73 -9.19
N ARG A 77 2.62 -3.49 -9.32
CA ARG A 77 1.93 -2.33 -9.93
C ARG A 77 0.56 -2.10 -9.31
N ARG A 78 0.52 -2.17 -7.99
CA ARG A 78 -0.71 -2.06 -7.20
C ARG A 78 -0.53 -1.07 -6.06
N ILE A 79 -1.61 -0.38 -5.74
CA ILE A 79 -1.83 0.19 -4.42
C ILE A 79 -2.71 -0.78 -3.66
N ARG A 80 -2.23 -1.26 -2.52
CA ARG A 80 -2.98 -2.14 -1.62
C ARG A 80 -3.34 -1.38 -0.35
N GLU A 81 -4.43 -1.76 0.29
CA GLU A 81 -4.89 -1.26 1.58
C GLU A 81 -4.94 -2.43 2.56
N MET A 82 -4.36 -2.26 3.74
CA MET A 82 -4.49 -3.18 4.86
C MET A 82 -5.31 -2.52 5.96
N ASP A 83 -6.38 -3.20 6.40
CA ASP A 83 -7.11 -2.83 7.60
C ASP A 83 -6.34 -3.32 8.83
N LEU A 84 -5.98 -2.42 9.75
CA LEU A 84 -5.10 -2.73 10.88
C LEU A 84 -5.82 -3.47 12.01
N ASN A 85 -7.16 -3.44 12.05
CA ASN A 85 -7.95 -4.14 13.07
C ASN A 85 -8.16 -5.60 12.68
N SER A 86 -8.59 -5.84 11.46
CA SER A 86 -8.90 -7.18 10.92
C SER A 86 -7.69 -7.89 10.33
N GLY A 87 -6.63 -7.14 10.00
CA GLY A 87 -5.46 -7.65 9.30
C GLY A 87 -5.72 -7.99 7.83
N ILE A 88 -6.84 -7.58 7.25
CA ILE A 88 -7.21 -7.91 5.87
C ILE A 88 -6.50 -6.96 4.90
N VAL A 89 -5.92 -7.51 3.83
CA VAL A 89 -5.32 -6.73 2.73
C VAL A 89 -6.11 -6.87 1.44
N LYS A 90 -6.21 -5.80 0.65
CA LYS A 90 -6.84 -5.81 -0.67
C LYS A 90 -6.17 -4.82 -1.62
N THR A 91 -6.26 -5.06 -2.92
CA THR A 91 -5.93 -4.04 -3.94
C THR A 91 -7.02 -2.99 -4.01
N ILE A 92 -6.62 -1.71 -4.00
CA ILE A 92 -7.52 -0.56 -4.21
C ILE A 92 -7.23 0.17 -5.53
N ALA A 93 -6.06 -0.07 -6.16
CA ALA A 93 -5.77 0.37 -7.51
C ALA A 93 -4.69 -0.49 -8.18
N GLY A 94 -4.77 -0.66 -9.50
CA GLY A 94 -3.79 -1.37 -10.29
C GLY A 94 -4.20 -2.80 -10.64
N ASN A 95 -4.12 -3.15 -11.92
CA ASN A 95 -4.42 -4.48 -12.43
C ASN A 95 -3.18 -5.38 -12.64
N GLY A 96 -1.99 -4.90 -12.27
CA GLY A 96 -0.72 -5.62 -12.47
C GLY A 96 -0.03 -5.37 -13.81
N ASN A 97 -0.72 -4.79 -14.79
CA ASN A 97 -0.13 -4.40 -16.06
C ASN A 97 0.53 -3.02 -15.97
N ARG A 98 1.62 -2.84 -16.72
CA ARG A 98 2.29 -1.55 -16.82
C ARG A 98 1.54 -0.66 -17.81
N GLY A 99 1.05 0.48 -17.35
CA GLY A 99 0.35 1.41 -18.23
C GLY A 99 -0.12 2.67 -17.53
N ILE A 100 -0.47 3.69 -18.33
CA ILE A 100 -1.07 4.92 -17.82
C ILE A 100 -2.58 4.67 -17.72
N PRO A 101 -3.20 4.84 -16.54
CA PRO A 101 -4.64 4.66 -16.39
C PRO A 101 -5.37 5.76 -17.17
N LYS A 102 -6.55 5.43 -17.71
CA LYS A 102 -7.44 6.42 -18.33
C LYS A 102 -8.29 7.06 -17.24
N ASN A 103 -8.42 8.38 -17.27
CA ASN A 103 -9.21 9.11 -16.27
C ASN A 103 -10.66 8.60 -16.24
N GLY A 104 -11.17 8.40 -15.03
CA GLY A 104 -12.56 7.97 -14.77
C GLY A 104 -12.79 6.48 -14.96
N THR A 105 -11.72 5.68 -15.08
CA THR A 105 -11.84 4.20 -15.07
C THR A 105 -11.79 3.68 -13.64
N MET A 106 -12.33 2.47 -13.44
CA MET A 106 -12.22 1.75 -12.16
C MET A 106 -10.75 1.56 -11.79
N ALA A 107 -10.36 2.01 -10.60
CA ALA A 107 -8.99 2.00 -10.14
C ALA A 107 -8.37 0.60 -10.10
N THR A 108 -9.14 -0.42 -9.71
CA THR A 108 -8.71 -1.83 -9.64
C THR A 108 -8.46 -2.44 -11.01
N GLU A 109 -9.14 -1.96 -12.05
CA GLU A 109 -8.99 -2.44 -13.42
C GLU A 109 -7.96 -1.64 -14.22
N ALA A 110 -7.53 -0.49 -13.70
CA ALA A 110 -6.63 0.40 -14.40
C ALA A 110 -5.17 -0.06 -14.29
N PRO A 111 -4.35 0.06 -15.36
CA PRO A 111 -2.93 -0.22 -15.26
C PRO A 111 -2.20 0.89 -14.49
N LEU A 112 -1.10 0.54 -13.82
CA LEU A 112 -0.24 1.50 -13.14
C LEU A 112 1.20 1.42 -13.66
N VAL A 113 1.90 2.56 -13.67
CA VAL A 113 3.33 2.61 -13.92
C VAL A 113 4.04 2.82 -12.59
N ASP A 114 4.65 1.76 -12.07
CA ASP A 114 5.61 1.78 -10.96
C ASP A 114 5.18 2.72 -9.80
N PRO A 115 4.08 2.40 -9.08
CA PRO A 115 3.59 3.20 -7.96
C PRO A 115 4.63 3.21 -6.82
N ARG A 116 5.10 4.40 -6.44
CA ARG A 116 6.23 4.55 -5.50
C ARG A 116 5.83 5.14 -4.16
N ALA A 117 4.93 6.10 -4.17
CA ALA A 117 4.47 6.74 -2.95
C ALA A 117 2.95 6.81 -2.96
N VAL A 118 2.38 6.74 -1.77
CA VAL A 118 0.95 6.80 -1.53
C VAL A 118 0.69 7.67 -0.29
N CYS A 119 -0.36 8.49 -0.32
CA CYS A 119 -0.92 9.18 0.85
C CYS A 119 -2.44 9.31 0.67
N SER A 120 -3.17 9.69 1.71
CA SER A 120 -4.61 9.94 1.61
C SER A 120 -5.03 11.18 2.37
N ASP A 121 -6.22 11.69 2.05
CA ASP A 121 -6.86 12.81 2.75
C ASP A 121 -8.06 12.39 3.59
N GLU A 122 -8.60 13.33 4.38
CA GLU A 122 -9.79 13.15 5.23
C GLU A 122 -11.06 12.82 4.44
N ALA A 123 -11.09 13.15 3.14
CA ALA A 123 -12.20 12.80 2.26
C ALA A 123 -12.10 11.36 1.74
N GLY A 124 -11.03 10.63 2.07
CA GLY A 124 -10.79 9.25 1.63
C GLY A 124 -10.20 9.14 0.22
N ASN A 125 -9.74 10.26 -0.37
CA ASN A 125 -8.99 10.19 -1.61
C ASN A 125 -7.61 9.60 -1.34
N VAL A 126 -7.14 8.71 -2.22
CA VAL A 126 -5.80 8.14 -2.16
C VAL A 126 -4.96 8.66 -3.32
N TYR A 127 -3.85 9.29 -3.00
CA TYR A 127 -2.93 9.88 -3.94
C TYR A 127 -1.76 8.95 -4.22
N ALA A 128 -1.60 8.51 -5.47
CA ALA A 128 -0.48 7.68 -5.89
C ALA A 128 0.50 8.47 -6.78
N LEU A 129 1.80 8.39 -6.46
CA LEU A 129 2.89 9.02 -7.21
C LEU A 129 3.75 7.97 -7.92
N LYS A 130 4.23 8.33 -9.11
CA LYS A 130 5.04 7.48 -10.00
C LYS A 130 6.51 7.93 -10.02
N ARG A 131 7.43 7.04 -10.40
CA ARG A 131 8.82 7.45 -10.75
C ARG A 131 8.79 8.42 -11.94
N GLY A 132 9.46 9.56 -11.80
CA GLY A 132 9.61 10.55 -12.89
C GLY A 132 8.80 11.84 -12.73
N GLY A 133 8.16 12.10 -11.59
CA GLY A 133 7.75 13.46 -11.21
C GLY A 133 6.53 14.07 -11.92
N HIS A 134 5.78 13.33 -12.74
CA HIS A 134 4.74 13.93 -13.62
C HIS A 134 3.30 13.50 -13.33
N ALA A 135 3.00 12.94 -12.16
CA ALA A 135 1.64 12.45 -11.89
C ALA A 135 1.32 12.25 -10.40
N GLN A 136 0.45 13.10 -9.86
CA GLN A 136 -0.49 12.76 -8.79
C GLN A 136 -1.66 12.02 -9.46
N ARG A 137 -2.06 10.86 -8.93
CA ARG A 137 -3.29 10.16 -9.33
C ARG A 137 -4.18 10.08 -8.11
N VAL A 138 -5.47 10.40 -8.28
CA VAL A 138 -6.43 10.45 -7.19
C VAL A 138 -7.37 9.28 -7.37
N ILE A 139 -7.23 8.26 -6.51
CA ILE A 139 -8.23 7.22 -6.36
C ILE A 139 -9.31 7.82 -5.46
N ARG A 140 -10.51 7.97 -6.00
CA ARG A 140 -11.64 8.57 -5.31
C ARG A 140 -12.36 7.53 -4.44
N PRO A 141 -13.11 7.95 -3.41
CA PRO A 141 -13.91 7.04 -2.60
C PRO A 141 -14.94 6.21 -3.39
N ASP A 142 -15.34 6.69 -4.57
CA ASP A 142 -16.23 5.97 -5.50
C ASP A 142 -15.51 4.86 -6.30
N GLY A 143 -14.18 4.71 -6.15
CA GLY A 143 -13.36 3.70 -6.80
C GLY A 143 -12.75 4.11 -8.14
N ASN A 144 -12.93 5.35 -8.60
CA ASN A 144 -12.39 5.83 -9.87
C ASN A 144 -10.97 6.43 -9.73
N ILE A 145 -10.14 6.31 -10.78
CA ILE A 145 -8.77 6.89 -10.87
C ILE A 145 -8.56 7.82 -12.07
#